data_AF-A0A2S8HB51-F1
#
_entry.id   AF-A0A2S8HB51-F1
#
_cell.length_a   1.000
_cell.length_b   1.000
_cell.length_c   1.000
_cell.angle_alpha   90.00
_cell.angle_beta   90.00
_cell.angle_gamma   90.00
#
_symmetry.space_group_name_H-M   'P 1'
#
loop_
_entity.id
_entity.type
_entity.pdbx_description
1 polymer ?
#
loop_
_entity_poly.entity_id
_entity_poly.type
_entity_poly.pdbx_seq_one_letter_code
_entity_poly.pdbx_strand_id
1 'polypeptide(L)'
;MNAMAEHSTKAWYLLQCKPKQDERAEEHLQRQGYACFRSTYRRERVLRGQRRVISESLFPGYLFIQLSLQDSWGPLRSTRGVSRVVGFGGQPLPIRDTLIDELQERDSQAIVTTLLEHGDAVRITEGPFCDLEAVFLAMDGEERVLLMMNFLQREQQISLPLARVNKL
;
A
#
# COMPACT_ATOMS: atom_id res chain seq x y z
N MET A 1 39.50 10.60 -29.83
CA MET A 1 39.75 9.60 -28.77
C MET A 1 38.52 9.57 -27.88
N ASN A 2 37.69 8.53 -28.04
CA ASN A 2 36.41 8.33 -27.37
C ASN A 2 36.62 7.94 -25.89
N ALA A 3 35.93 8.62 -25.00
CA ALA A 3 35.55 8.10 -23.69
C ALA A 3 34.06 8.39 -23.50
N MET A 4 33.23 7.51 -24.08
CA MET A 4 31.78 7.52 -23.91
C MET A 4 31.50 6.93 -22.53
N ALA A 5 31.34 7.80 -21.54
CA ALA A 5 30.76 7.43 -20.26
C ALA A 5 29.26 7.19 -20.49
N GLU A 6 28.90 6.00 -20.97
CA GLU A 6 27.53 5.50 -20.93
C GLU A 6 27.10 5.41 -19.47
N HIS A 7 26.53 6.49 -18.96
CA HIS A 7 25.81 6.46 -17.70
C HIS A 7 24.62 5.54 -17.93
N SER A 8 24.71 4.34 -17.39
CA SER A 8 23.61 3.37 -17.32
C SER A 8 22.47 4.03 -16.53
N THR A 9 21.57 4.73 -17.23
CA THR A 9 20.43 5.41 -16.61
C THR A 9 19.50 4.35 -16.08
N LYS A 10 19.56 4.13 -14.77
CA LYS A 10 18.62 3.25 -14.07
C LYS A 10 17.25 3.91 -14.05
N ALA A 11 16.21 3.10 -14.17
CA ALA A 11 14.83 3.52 -14.02
C ALA A 11 14.10 2.55 -13.09
N TRP A 12 13.00 3.02 -12.50
CA TRP A 12 12.10 2.16 -11.75
C TRP A 12 11.17 1.39 -12.68
N TYR A 13 10.89 0.14 -12.32
CA TYR A 13 9.98 -0.74 -13.04
C TYR A 13 9.08 -1.48 -12.06
N LEU A 14 7.96 -1.97 -12.55
CA LEU A 14 6.98 -2.70 -11.75
C LEU A 14 7.16 -4.21 -11.91
N LEU A 15 7.24 -4.93 -10.79
CA LEU A 15 7.15 -6.38 -10.76
C LEU A 15 5.80 -6.80 -10.20
N GLN A 16 5.26 -7.87 -10.76
CA GLN A 16 4.13 -8.60 -10.22
C GLN A 16 4.66 -9.77 -9.39
N CYS A 17 4.16 -9.91 -8.17
CA CYS A 17 4.47 -10.99 -7.23
C CYS A 17 3.43 -12.11 -7.31
N LYS A 18 3.81 -13.25 -6.74
CA LYS A 18 2.85 -14.32 -6.42
C LYS A 18 1.93 -13.86 -5.28
N PRO A 19 0.68 -14.35 -5.21
CA PRO A 19 -0.28 -13.94 -4.18
C PRO A 19 0.31 -14.04 -2.76
N LYS A 20 0.25 -12.94 -2.00
CA LYS A 20 0.73 -12.82 -0.61
C LYS A 20 2.22 -13.15 -0.42
N GLN A 21 3.04 -13.02 -1.46
CA GLN A 21 4.49 -13.27 -1.40
C GLN A 21 5.34 -12.04 -1.74
N ASP A 22 4.74 -10.86 -1.80
CA ASP A 22 5.39 -9.60 -2.13
C ASP A 22 6.42 -9.16 -1.08
N GLU A 23 6.15 -9.31 0.22
CA GLU A 23 7.15 -9.13 1.28
C GLU A 23 8.33 -10.09 1.11
N ARG A 24 8.04 -11.38 0.83
CA ARG A 24 9.10 -12.36 0.59
C ARG A 24 9.88 -12.06 -0.69
N ALA A 25 9.23 -11.58 -1.73
CA ALA A 25 9.87 -11.21 -2.99
C ALA A 25 10.86 -10.06 -2.77
N GLU A 26 10.45 -9.02 -2.03
CA GLU A 26 11.30 -7.90 -1.60
C GLU A 26 12.54 -8.40 -0.85
N GLU A 27 12.37 -9.24 0.18
CA GLU A 27 13.51 -9.79 0.94
C GLU A 27 14.52 -10.52 0.06
N HIS A 28 14.04 -11.37 -0.87
CA HIS A 28 14.92 -12.12 -1.75
C HIS A 28 15.62 -11.24 -2.79
N LEU A 29 14.95 -10.23 -3.32
CA LEU A 29 15.54 -9.28 -4.27
C LEU A 29 16.62 -8.42 -3.59
N GLN A 30 16.36 -7.94 -2.37
CA GLN A 30 17.37 -7.21 -1.59
C GLN A 30 18.60 -8.07 -1.27
N ARG A 31 18.40 -9.35 -0.91
CA ARG A 31 19.51 -10.30 -0.72
C ARG A 31 20.31 -10.58 -1.98
N GLN A 32 19.70 -10.44 -3.16
CA GLN A 32 20.38 -10.54 -4.45
C GLN A 32 21.08 -9.23 -4.86
N GLY A 33 20.94 -8.15 -4.07
CA GLY A 33 21.56 -6.84 -4.32
C GLY A 33 20.73 -5.91 -5.21
N TYR A 34 19.47 -6.23 -5.47
CA TYR A 34 18.59 -5.32 -6.22
C TYR A 34 18.06 -4.21 -5.32
N ALA A 35 18.02 -2.99 -5.85
CA ALA A 35 17.29 -1.89 -5.25
C ALA A 35 15.80 -2.08 -5.57
N CYS A 36 14.99 -2.31 -4.52
CA CYS A 36 13.56 -2.47 -4.65
C CYS A 36 12.81 -1.74 -3.54
N PHE A 37 11.55 -1.41 -3.83
CA PHE A 37 10.66 -0.69 -2.93
C PHE A 37 9.28 -1.34 -2.97
N ARG A 38 8.74 -1.64 -1.79
CA ARG A 38 7.34 -2.06 -1.61
C ARG A 38 6.65 -0.99 -0.77
N SER A 39 5.60 -0.38 -1.32
CA SER A 39 4.82 0.59 -0.56
C SER A 39 3.96 -0.12 0.49
N THR A 40 3.97 0.38 1.72
CA THR A 40 3.33 -0.22 2.88
C THR A 40 2.58 0.79 3.73
N TYR A 41 1.56 0.33 4.43
CA TYR A 41 0.82 1.10 5.41
C TYR A 41 0.71 0.31 6.72
N ARG A 42 0.60 1.03 7.84
CA ARG A 42 0.49 0.44 9.18
C ARG A 42 -0.96 0.42 9.62
N ARG A 43 -1.44 -0.75 10.04
CA ARG A 43 -2.76 -0.90 10.66
C ARG A 43 -2.69 -1.73 11.93
N GLU A 44 -3.54 -1.42 12.90
CA GLU A 44 -3.75 -2.30 14.03
C GLU A 44 -4.62 -3.49 13.63
N ARG A 45 -4.23 -4.69 14.08
CA ARG A 45 -5.01 -5.92 13.92
C ARG A 45 -4.95 -6.75 15.19
N VAL A 46 -6.05 -7.40 15.54
CA VAL A 46 -6.05 -8.40 16.61
C VAL A 46 -5.51 -9.72 16.04
N LEU A 47 -4.33 -10.12 16.50
CA LEU A 47 -3.69 -11.38 16.14
C LEU A 47 -3.55 -12.23 17.41
N ARG A 48 -4.17 -13.42 17.41
CA ARG A 48 -4.17 -14.34 18.56
C ARG A 48 -4.59 -13.67 19.88
N GLY A 49 -5.61 -12.81 19.81
CA GLY A 49 -6.15 -12.09 20.97
C GLY A 49 -5.35 -10.86 21.43
N GLN A 50 -4.23 -10.53 20.77
CA GLN A 50 -3.43 -9.34 21.08
C GLN A 50 -3.54 -8.31 19.95
N ARG A 51 -3.76 -7.03 20.30
CA ARG A 51 -3.63 -5.93 19.34
C ARG A 51 -2.17 -5.77 18.94
N ARG A 52 -1.91 -5.78 17.64
CA ARG A 52 -0.58 -5.55 17.06
C ARG A 52 -0.70 -4.61 15.89
N VAL A 53 0.23 -3.66 15.81
CA VAL A 53 0.45 -2.89 14.59
C VAL A 53 1.16 -3.80 13.60
N ILE A 54 0.55 -4.01 12.44
CA ILE A 54 1.14 -4.74 11.33
C ILE A 54 1.41 -3.79 10.16
N SER A 55 2.49 -4.05 9.44
CA SER A 55 2.77 -3.40 8.16
C SER A 55 2.22 -4.28 7.05
N GLU A 56 1.35 -3.73 6.21
CA GLU A 56 0.80 -4.42 5.05
C GLU A 56 1.07 -3.63 3.78
N SER A 57 1.14 -4.33 2.66
CA SER A 57 1.42 -3.71 1.37
C SER A 57 0.25 -2.87 0.89
N LEU A 58 0.54 -1.63 0.47
CA LEU A 58 -0.45 -0.73 -0.13
C LEU A 58 -0.93 -1.26 -1.49
N PHE A 59 -0.04 -1.93 -2.23
CA PHE A 59 -0.34 -2.58 -3.50
C PHE A 59 -0.05 -4.09 -3.41
N PRO A 60 -0.95 -4.90 -2.80
CA PRO A 60 -0.72 -6.32 -2.64
C PRO A 60 -0.41 -7.01 -3.97
N GLY A 61 0.69 -7.77 -4.00
CA GLY A 61 1.12 -8.47 -5.20
C GLY A 61 1.95 -7.64 -6.19
N TYR A 62 2.37 -6.42 -5.83
CA TYR A 62 3.25 -5.60 -6.66
C TYR A 62 4.45 -5.08 -5.87
N LEU A 63 5.57 -4.86 -6.57
CA LEU A 63 6.73 -4.17 -6.03
C LEU A 63 7.43 -3.34 -7.11
N PHE A 64 8.22 -2.37 -6.69
CA PHE A 64 9.04 -1.54 -7.57
C PHE A 64 10.49 -2.02 -7.52
N ILE A 65 11.16 -2.06 -8.66
CA ILE A 65 12.59 -2.42 -8.77
C ILE A 65 13.32 -1.41 -9.65
N GLN A 66 14.52 -1.02 -9.24
CA GLN A 66 15.37 -0.11 -10.01
C GLN A 66 16.43 -0.89 -10.79
N LEU A 67 16.41 -0.76 -12.11
CA LEU A 67 17.30 -1.47 -13.03
C LEU A 67 17.69 -0.60 -14.22
N SER A 68 18.80 -0.93 -14.86
CA SER A 68 19.12 -0.44 -16.21
C SER A 68 18.51 -1.33 -17.28
N LEU A 69 18.22 -0.77 -18.45
CA LEU A 69 17.85 -1.56 -19.63
C LEU A 69 18.96 -2.54 -20.04
N GLN A 70 20.23 -2.23 -19.73
CA GLN A 70 21.38 -3.07 -20.02
C GLN A 70 21.59 -4.19 -18.99
N ASP A 71 20.92 -4.14 -17.83
CA ASP A 71 21.05 -5.17 -16.80
C ASP A 71 20.36 -6.47 -17.24
N SER A 72 20.78 -7.59 -16.65
CA SER A 72 20.11 -8.87 -16.91
C SER A 72 18.81 -8.98 -16.14
N TRP A 73 17.69 -9.05 -16.87
CA TRP A 73 16.34 -9.21 -16.33
C TRP A 73 15.96 -10.68 -16.07
N GLY A 74 16.75 -11.62 -16.61
CA GLY A 74 16.52 -13.05 -16.50
C GLY A 74 16.43 -13.57 -15.06
N PRO A 75 17.36 -13.20 -14.16
CA PRO A 75 17.38 -13.66 -12.78
C PRO A 75 16.10 -13.33 -11.99
N LEU A 76 15.41 -12.23 -12.31
CA LEU A 76 14.18 -11.81 -11.61
C LEU A 76 13.09 -12.88 -11.66
N ARG A 77 12.99 -13.62 -12.78
CA ARG A 77 12.01 -14.71 -12.94
C ARG A 77 12.30 -15.92 -12.06
N SER A 78 13.55 -16.09 -11.66
CA SER A 78 13.98 -17.15 -10.75
C SER A 78 13.91 -16.72 -9.29
N THR A 79 13.60 -15.44 -9.01
CA THR A 79 13.50 -14.93 -7.64
C THR A 79 12.21 -15.37 -6.96
N ARG A 80 12.35 -15.92 -5.75
CA ARG A 80 11.25 -16.51 -5.01
C ARG A 80 10.24 -15.45 -4.58
N GLY A 81 9.02 -15.54 -5.11
CA GLY A 81 7.93 -14.60 -4.83
C GLY A 81 7.62 -13.67 -6.00
N VAL A 82 8.54 -13.56 -6.97
CA VAL A 82 8.29 -12.85 -8.24
C VAL A 82 7.50 -13.74 -9.20
N SER A 83 6.53 -13.14 -9.89
CA SER A 83 5.78 -13.76 -10.98
C SER A 83 6.34 -13.31 -12.33
N ARG A 84 6.38 -11.99 -12.57
CA ARG A 84 6.86 -11.40 -13.82
C ARG A 84 7.15 -9.92 -13.69
N VAL A 85 7.87 -9.39 -14.67
CA VAL A 85 7.97 -7.95 -14.91
C VAL A 85 6.69 -7.48 -15.60
N VAL A 86 6.14 -6.35 -15.15
CA VAL A 86 4.97 -5.72 -15.78
C VAL A 86 5.43 -4.86 -16.95
N GLY A 87 4.70 -4.95 -18.06
CA GLY A 87 5.10 -4.29 -19.30
C GLY A 87 4.06 -4.50 -20.40
N PHE A 88 4.11 -3.64 -21.40
CA PHE A 88 3.25 -3.70 -22.59
C PHE A 88 4.02 -4.37 -23.74
N GLY A 89 3.39 -5.33 -24.42
CA GLY A 89 4.03 -6.06 -25.52
C GLY A 89 5.31 -6.81 -25.12
N GLY A 90 5.47 -7.14 -23.83
CA GLY A 90 6.68 -7.79 -23.30
C GLY A 90 7.83 -6.84 -22.96
N GLN A 91 7.66 -5.52 -23.18
CA GLN A 91 8.65 -4.50 -22.83
C GLN A 91 8.34 -3.90 -21.45
N PRO A 92 9.29 -3.91 -20.50
CA PRO A 92 9.13 -3.25 -19.21
C PRO A 92 8.83 -1.75 -19.39
N LEU A 93 7.88 -1.23 -18.61
CA LEU A 93 7.53 0.20 -18.66
C LEU A 93 8.24 0.94 -17.52
N PRO A 94 9.06 1.97 -17.80
CA PRO A 94 9.69 2.76 -16.75
C PRO A 94 8.64 3.58 -15.99
N ILE A 95 8.82 3.67 -14.68
CA ILE A 95 8.07 4.50 -13.77
C ILE A 95 8.90 5.75 -13.47
N ARG A 96 8.22 6.89 -13.32
CA ARG A 96 8.86 8.16 -12.97
C ARG A 96 9.39 8.10 -11.55
N ASP A 97 10.63 8.53 -11.36
CA ASP A 97 11.27 8.61 -10.04
C ASP A 97 10.41 9.42 -9.04
N THR A 98 9.83 10.53 -9.50
CA THR A 98 8.94 11.38 -8.68
C THR A 98 7.78 10.63 -8.04
N LEU A 99 7.21 9.63 -8.73
CA LEU A 99 6.11 8.82 -8.17
C LEU A 99 6.61 7.93 -7.03
N ILE A 100 7.82 7.38 -7.17
CA ILE A 100 8.43 6.54 -6.13
C ILE A 100 8.78 7.39 -4.91
N ASP A 101 9.32 8.59 -5.14
CA ASP A 101 9.65 9.54 -4.08
C ASP A 101 8.39 9.96 -3.30
N GLU A 102 7.31 10.33 -4.00
CA GLU A 102 6.00 10.66 -3.39
C GLU A 102 5.43 9.50 -2.56
N LEU A 103 5.55 8.25 -3.05
CA LEU A 103 5.10 7.06 -2.32
C LEU A 103 5.96 6.81 -1.07
N GLN A 104 7.29 6.98 -1.16
CA GLN A 104 8.19 6.83 -0.03
C GLN A 104 7.94 7.89 1.05
N GLU A 105 7.70 9.14 0.65
CA GLU A 105 7.35 10.22 1.56
C GLU A 105 6.02 9.91 2.27
N ARG A 106 5.00 9.47 1.53
CA ARG A 106 3.70 9.09 2.09
C ARG A 106 3.80 7.93 3.08
N ASP A 107 4.58 6.89 2.75
CA ASP A 107 4.79 5.75 3.63
C ASP A 107 5.51 6.16 4.93
N SER A 108 6.43 7.12 4.85
CA SER A 108 7.15 7.65 6.02
C SER A 108 6.24 8.43 6.99
N GLN A 109 5.21 9.08 6.43
CA GLN A 109 4.20 9.85 7.18
C GLN A 109 2.96 9.02 7.53
N ALA A 110 2.89 7.75 7.14
CA ALA A 110 1.69 6.94 7.29
C ALA A 110 1.33 6.76 8.78
N ILE A 111 0.22 7.39 9.16
CA ILE A 111 -0.40 7.27 10.48
C ILE A 111 -0.93 5.84 10.62
N VAL A 112 -0.70 5.23 11.78
CA VAL A 112 -1.26 3.91 12.10
C VAL A 112 -2.79 4.02 12.06
N THR A 113 -3.42 3.29 11.14
CA THR A 113 -4.88 3.15 11.16
C THR A 113 -5.24 2.37 12.42
N THR A 114 -5.78 3.06 13.41
CA THR A 114 -6.20 2.47 14.69
C THR A 114 -7.41 1.57 14.44
N LEU A 115 -7.48 0.49 15.20
CA LEU A 115 -8.62 -0.42 15.11
C LEU A 115 -9.83 0.26 15.74
N LEU A 116 -10.90 0.46 14.96
CA LEU A 116 -12.19 0.89 15.48
C LEU A 116 -12.86 -0.27 16.22
N GLU A 117 -13.34 -0.01 17.42
CA GLU A 117 -14.11 -0.92 18.25
C GLU A 117 -15.54 -0.42 18.39
N HIS A 118 -16.48 -1.36 18.57
CA HIS A 118 -17.88 -1.04 18.79
C HIS A 118 -18.01 -0.01 19.94
N GLY A 119 -18.65 1.12 19.65
CA GLY A 119 -18.83 2.21 20.61
C GLY A 119 -17.82 3.35 20.47
N ASP A 120 -16.79 3.22 19.63
CA ASP A 120 -15.84 4.29 19.38
C ASP A 120 -16.53 5.49 18.73
N ALA A 121 -16.24 6.69 19.25
CA ALA A 121 -16.63 7.94 18.63
C ALA A 121 -15.72 8.21 17.43
N VAL A 122 -16.32 8.55 16.30
CA VAL A 122 -15.61 8.81 15.06
C VAL A 122 -16.14 10.07 14.38
N ARG A 123 -15.28 10.75 13.63
CA ARG A 123 -15.63 11.90 12.79
C ARG A 123 -15.51 11.55 11.33
N ILE A 124 -16.51 11.94 10.55
CA ILE A 124 -16.52 11.76 9.10
C ILE A 124 -15.71 12.89 8.46
N THR A 125 -14.76 12.54 7.61
CA THR A 125 -13.81 13.49 7.00
C THR A 125 -14.19 13.92 5.59
N GLU A 126 -15.11 13.21 4.94
CA GLU A 126 -15.47 13.47 3.54
C GLU A 126 -16.94 13.17 3.23
N GLY A 127 -17.46 13.83 2.19
CA GLY A 127 -18.79 13.56 1.63
C GLY A 127 -19.91 14.39 2.28
N PRO A 128 -21.18 14.03 2.07
CA PRO A 128 -22.33 14.84 2.49
C PRO A 128 -22.49 14.93 4.01
N PHE A 129 -21.82 14.06 4.76
CA PHE A 129 -21.85 13.99 6.22
C PHE A 129 -20.53 14.44 6.85
N CYS A 130 -19.69 15.16 6.09
CA CYS A 130 -18.40 15.69 6.57
C CYS A 130 -18.59 16.48 7.88
N ASP A 131 -17.61 16.35 8.78
CA ASP A 131 -17.55 16.96 10.11
C ASP A 131 -18.63 16.49 11.11
N LEU A 132 -19.53 15.58 10.72
CA LEU A 132 -20.44 14.95 11.66
C LEU A 132 -19.73 13.85 12.47
N GLU A 133 -20.13 13.77 13.74
CA GLU A 133 -19.70 12.71 14.65
C GLU A 133 -20.69 11.56 14.64
N ALA A 134 -20.16 10.35 14.73
CA ALA A 134 -20.92 9.12 14.75
C ALA A 134 -20.26 8.12 15.70
N VAL A 135 -20.99 7.07 16.05
CA VAL A 135 -20.51 5.95 16.85
C VAL A 135 -20.29 4.77 15.92
N PHE A 136 -19.09 4.19 15.95
CA PHE A 136 -18.79 2.97 15.21
C PHE A 136 -19.57 1.79 15.79
N LEU A 137 -20.31 1.09 14.93
CA LEU A 137 -21.03 -0.13 15.30
C LEU A 137 -20.19 -1.36 14.93
N ALA A 138 -19.86 -1.52 13.66
CA ALA A 138 -19.15 -2.68 13.15
C ALA A 138 -18.51 -2.41 11.78
N MET A 139 -17.62 -3.30 11.36
CA MET A 139 -17.15 -3.37 9.98
C MET A 139 -18.26 -3.96 9.07
N ASP A 140 -18.38 -3.42 7.86
CA ASP A 140 -19.24 -3.90 6.77
C ASP A 140 -18.34 -4.41 5.63
N GLY A 141 -17.80 -5.62 5.81
CA GLY A 141 -16.71 -6.13 4.98
C GLY A 141 -15.33 -5.64 5.43
N GLU A 142 -14.37 -5.54 4.50
CA GLU A 142 -12.97 -5.18 4.85
C GLU A 142 -12.69 -3.67 4.79
N GLU A 143 -13.44 -2.92 3.96
CA GLU A 143 -13.12 -1.51 3.65
C GLU A 143 -14.23 -0.52 4.05
N ARG A 144 -15.35 -0.99 4.62
CA ARG A 144 -16.48 -0.15 4.99
C ARG A 144 -16.84 -0.32 6.46
N VAL A 145 -17.45 0.71 7.03
CA VAL A 145 -17.86 0.77 8.42
C VAL A 145 -19.34 1.14 8.52
N LEU A 146 -20.04 0.48 9.44
CA LEU A 146 -21.37 0.84 9.89
C LEU A 146 -21.25 1.81 11.05
N LEU A 147 -21.78 3.01 10.87
CA LEU A 147 -21.82 4.05 11.89
C LEU A 147 -23.26 4.34 12.30
N MET A 148 -23.45 4.67 13.56
CA MET A 148 -24.68 5.27 14.08
C MET A 148 -24.47 6.77 14.30
N MET A 149 -25.30 7.60 13.70
CA MET A 149 -25.28 9.05 13.96
C MET A 149 -26.66 9.56 14.31
N ASN A 150 -26.70 10.66 15.07
CA ASN A 150 -27.93 11.41 15.28
C ASN A 150 -27.99 12.53 14.24
N PHE A 151 -28.94 12.43 13.32
CA PHE A 151 -29.16 13.42 12.27
C PHE A 151 -30.64 13.78 12.20
N LEU A 152 -30.95 15.08 12.25
CA LEU A 152 -32.33 15.59 12.24
C LEU A 152 -33.21 14.98 13.36
N GLN A 153 -32.67 14.86 14.57
CA GLN A 153 -33.33 14.26 15.74
C GLN A 153 -33.75 12.80 15.54
N ARG A 154 -33.11 12.09 14.60
CA ARG A 154 -33.32 10.67 14.36
C ARG A 154 -31.96 9.96 14.39
N GLU A 155 -31.97 8.76 14.95
CA GLU A 155 -30.85 7.84 14.81
C GLU A 155 -30.85 7.26 13.39
N GLN A 156 -29.72 7.39 12.71
CA GLN A 156 -29.54 6.88 11.37
C GLN A 156 -28.27 6.04 11.31
N GLN A 157 -28.42 4.81 10.83
CA GLN A 157 -27.30 3.95 10.48
C GLN A 157 -26.85 4.25 9.05
N ILE A 158 -25.56 4.43 8.86
CA ILE A 158 -24.96 4.65 7.55
C ILE A 158 -23.75 3.75 7.36
N SER A 159 -23.53 3.30 6.12
CA SER A 159 -22.35 2.54 5.71
C SER A 159 -21.49 3.43 4.81
N LEU A 160 -20.21 3.60 5.14
CA LEU A 160 -19.25 4.39 4.36
C LEU A 160 -17.85 3.77 4.38
N PRO A 161 -16.96 4.14 3.43
CA PRO A 161 -15.58 3.69 3.44
C PRO A 161 -14.85 4.05 4.74
N LEU A 162 -14.09 3.12 5.31
CA LEU A 162 -13.26 3.31 6.51
C LEU A 162 -12.30 4.50 6.34
N ALA A 163 -11.78 4.70 5.13
CA ALA A 163 -10.86 5.80 4.81
C ALA A 163 -11.44 7.20 5.04
N ARG A 164 -12.77 7.35 5.17
CA ARG A 164 -13.47 8.62 5.39
C ARG A 164 -13.80 8.89 6.85
N VAL A 165 -13.18 8.14 7.76
CA VAL A 165 -13.55 8.13 9.17
C VAL A 165 -12.29 8.19 10.01
N ASN A 166 -12.22 9.17 10.90
CA ASN A 166 -11.16 9.27 11.90
C ASN A 166 -11.73 8.99 13.28
N LYS A 167 -11.03 8.17 14.07
CA LYS A 167 -11.33 7.99 15.48
C LYS A 167 -11.09 9.30 16.23
N LEU A 168 -12.02 9.66 17.12
CA LEU A 168 -11.91 10.81 18.03
C LEU A 168 -11.11 10.48 19.29
#